data_AF-A0A158B065-F1
#
_entry.id   AF-A0A158B065-F1
#
_cell.length_a   1.000
_cell.length_b   1.000
_cell.length_c   1.000
_cell.angle_alpha   90.00
_cell.angle_beta   90.00
_cell.angle_gamma   90.00
#
_symmetry.space_group_name_H-M   'P 1'
#
loop_
_entity.id
_entity.type
_entity.pdbx_description
1 polymer ?
#
loop_
_entity_poly.entity_id
_entity_poly.type
_entity_poly.pdbx_seq_one_letter_code
_entity_poly.pdbx_strand_id
1 'polypeptide(L)'
;MQQYESNASLLGHVMRSVKTALATVSLIALSGCGAWPATKDSTVSAAEWLFTTQLKTMNVEFDGRAALNEKTTGQSLSTVVRFYQLKDSKTFTQLEYAQLQNNDLELLETDLVATKDVVLRPGAAASLSEPMEKDAE
;
A
#
# COMPACT_ATOMS: atom_id res chain seq x y z
N MET A 1 -29.35 38.04 -70.51
CA MET A 1 -30.01 39.14 -69.80
C MET A 1 -29.11 39.51 -68.63
N GLN A 2 -28.28 40.54 -68.79
CA GLN A 2 -28.57 41.92 -68.37
C GLN A 2 -28.41 42.02 -66.84
N GLN A 3 -27.21 42.37 -66.33
CA GLN A 3 -26.78 43.76 -66.03
C GLN A 3 -27.76 44.50 -65.13
N TYR A 4 -27.34 44.86 -63.90
CA TYR A 4 -27.57 46.14 -63.18
C TYR A 4 -27.10 45.99 -61.71
N GLU A 5 -25.85 46.33 -61.35
CA GLU A 5 -25.34 47.65 -60.88
C GLU A 5 -25.29 47.83 -59.35
N SER A 6 -24.25 48.59 -58.95
CA SER A 6 -24.18 49.48 -57.78
C SER A 6 -23.69 48.90 -56.45
N ASN A 7 -22.40 49.08 -56.11
CA ASN A 7 -21.83 50.22 -55.36
C ASN A 7 -22.05 50.07 -53.84
N ALA A 8 -21.12 50.29 -52.92
CA ALA A 8 -19.76 50.80 -52.96
C ALA A 8 -19.15 50.62 -51.55
N SER A 9 -17.83 50.79 -51.45
CA SER A 9 -17.13 51.36 -50.27
C SER A 9 -17.09 50.51 -49.00
N LEU A 10 -15.99 50.37 -48.26
CA LEU A 10 -14.71 51.09 -48.25
C LEU A 10 -13.82 50.42 -47.17
N LEU A 11 -12.51 50.76 -47.20
CA LEU A 11 -11.49 50.53 -46.16
C LEU A 11 -10.87 49.11 -46.20
N GLY A 12 -9.70 48.89 -46.80
CA GLY A 12 -8.50 49.71 -46.80
C GLY A 12 -7.58 49.25 -45.67
N HIS A 13 -6.54 48.48 -45.99
CA HIS A 13 -5.15 48.87 -45.75
C HIS A 13 -4.17 47.72 -45.99
N VAL A 14 -3.21 48.04 -46.86
CA VAL A 14 -1.81 47.60 -46.83
C VAL A 14 -1.55 46.19 -47.36
N MET A 15 -1.54 46.17 -48.69
CA MET A 15 -0.53 45.50 -49.50
C MET A 15 0.88 45.71 -48.90
N ARG A 16 1.50 44.63 -48.40
CA ARG A 16 2.97 44.56 -48.32
C ARG A 16 3.45 43.27 -48.97
N SER A 17 4.26 43.49 -49.99
CA SER A 17 4.68 42.58 -51.02
C SER A 17 5.47 41.37 -50.52
N VAL A 18 5.07 40.20 -51.03
CA VAL A 18 5.89 39.10 -51.55
C VAL A 18 7.37 39.09 -51.19
N LYS A 19 7.78 38.05 -50.45
CA LYS A 19 9.04 37.32 -50.70
C LYS A 19 8.78 35.81 -50.59
N THR A 20 8.71 35.17 -51.74
CA THR A 20 9.08 33.76 -51.99
C THR A 20 10.44 33.45 -51.34
N ALA A 21 10.82 32.26 -50.89
CA ALA A 21 10.30 30.89 -50.93
C ALA A 21 11.13 30.07 -49.91
N LEU A 22 10.60 28.94 -49.40
CA LEU A 22 11.24 27.62 -49.53
C LEU A 22 10.32 26.57 -48.89
N ALA A 23 10.04 25.51 -49.62
CA ALA A 23 9.22 24.39 -49.19
C ALA A 23 9.97 23.50 -48.19
N THR A 24 9.28 23.09 -47.12
CA THR A 24 9.44 21.76 -46.52
C THR A 24 8.13 21.33 -45.89
N VAL A 25 7.53 20.30 -46.50
CA VAL A 25 6.42 19.50 -45.96
C VAL A 25 6.97 18.64 -44.82
N SER A 26 6.30 18.61 -43.67
CA SER A 26 6.42 17.52 -42.69
C SER A 26 5.12 17.45 -41.87
N LEU A 27 4.27 16.49 -42.22
CA LEU A 27 3.15 16.06 -41.39
C LEU A 27 3.70 15.23 -40.22
N ILE A 28 3.35 15.59 -38.98
CA ILE A 28 3.39 14.65 -37.87
C ILE A 28 2.02 14.66 -37.20
N ALA A 29 1.20 13.67 -37.53
CA ALA A 29 0.02 13.33 -36.75
C ALA A 29 0.51 12.64 -35.48
N LEU A 30 0.56 13.36 -34.35
CA LEU A 30 0.65 12.73 -33.03
C LEU A 30 -0.72 12.13 -32.70
N SER A 31 -0.97 10.89 -33.15
CA SER A 31 -1.91 10.02 -32.45
C SER A 31 -1.27 9.66 -31.11
N GLY A 32 -1.48 10.50 -30.11
CA GLY A 32 -1.13 10.18 -28.74
C GLY A 32 -1.92 8.94 -28.31
N CYS A 33 -1.21 7.88 -27.95
CA CYS A 33 -1.78 6.83 -27.13
C CYS A 33 -2.07 7.48 -25.77
N GLY A 34 -3.29 7.97 -25.58
CA GLY A 34 -3.74 8.51 -24.31
C GLY A 34 -3.80 7.37 -23.31
N ALA A 35 -2.69 7.07 -22.65
CA ALA A 35 -2.71 6.32 -21.40
C ALA A 35 -3.52 7.17 -20.43
N TRP A 36 -4.78 6.79 -20.21
CA TRP A 36 -5.62 7.36 -19.17
C TRP A 36 -4.91 7.06 -17.84
N PRO A 37 -4.43 8.06 -17.10
CA PRO A 37 -3.92 7.80 -15.77
C PRO A 37 -5.13 7.36 -14.94
N ALA A 38 -5.12 6.13 -14.45
CA ALA A 38 -6.15 5.64 -13.53
C ALA A 38 -6.03 6.39 -12.20
N THR A 39 -6.51 7.63 -12.14
CA THR A 39 -6.60 8.43 -10.92
C THR A 39 -7.84 8.00 -10.15
N LYS A 40 -7.80 6.82 -9.53
CA LYS A 40 -8.79 6.42 -8.52
C LYS A 40 -8.20 6.32 -7.11
N ASP A 41 -6.88 6.27 -6.97
CA ASP A 41 -6.22 6.10 -5.65
C ASP A 41 -5.67 7.39 -5.01
N SER A 42 -5.77 8.53 -5.70
CA SER A 42 -5.09 9.76 -5.28
C SER A 42 -5.77 10.49 -4.12
N THR A 43 -7.06 10.25 -3.87
CA THR A 43 -7.84 11.01 -2.86
C THR A 43 -7.98 10.27 -1.54
N VAL A 44 -7.98 8.93 -1.54
CA VAL A 44 -7.96 8.12 -0.30
C VAL A 44 -6.60 8.20 0.38
N SER A 45 -5.51 8.22 -0.40
CA SER A 45 -4.14 8.24 0.14
C SER A 45 -3.77 9.52 0.88
N ALA A 46 -4.29 10.69 0.46
CA ALA A 46 -4.04 11.95 1.15
C ALA A 46 -4.77 12.05 2.51
N ALA A 47 -5.92 11.40 2.63
CA ALA A 47 -6.66 11.33 3.88
C ALA A 47 -6.09 10.27 4.84
N GLU A 48 -5.66 9.09 4.33
CA GLU A 48 -5.03 8.06 5.16
C GLU A 48 -3.70 8.53 5.76
N TRP A 49 -2.86 9.27 5.03
CA TRP A 49 -1.54 9.70 5.51
C TRP A 49 -1.59 10.53 6.81
N LEU A 50 -2.63 11.35 6.99
CA LEU A 50 -2.81 12.15 8.22
C LEU A 50 -3.22 11.31 9.44
N PHE A 51 -3.62 10.05 9.24
CA PHE A 51 -4.00 9.09 10.30
C PHE A 51 -3.13 7.81 10.29
N THR A 52 -2.11 7.71 9.42
CA THR A 52 -1.27 6.51 9.26
C THR A 52 -0.04 6.59 10.17
N THR A 53 -0.24 6.45 11.47
CA THR A 53 0.82 5.93 12.37
C THR A 53 0.76 4.41 12.49
N GLN A 54 -0.18 3.75 11.80
CA GLN A 54 -0.30 2.31 11.83
C GLN A 54 0.99 1.65 11.33
N LEU A 55 1.54 0.76 12.16
CA LEU A 55 2.64 -0.12 11.79
C LEU A 55 2.16 -0.96 10.60
N LYS A 56 2.92 -0.95 9.49
CA LYS A 56 2.55 -1.72 8.29
C LYS A 56 3.02 -3.16 8.34
N THR A 57 4.07 -3.42 9.11
CA THR A 57 4.72 -4.71 9.17
C THR A 57 5.27 -4.92 10.57
N MET A 58 4.90 -6.03 11.19
CA MET A 58 5.53 -6.52 12.41
C MET A 58 6.81 -7.25 12.00
N ASN A 59 7.95 -6.70 12.42
CA ASN A 59 9.26 -7.33 12.24
C ASN A 59 9.83 -7.69 13.61
N VAL A 60 10.02 -8.98 13.87
CA VAL A 60 10.50 -9.50 15.15
C VAL A 60 11.65 -10.45 14.89
N GLU A 61 12.76 -10.20 15.58
CA GLU A 61 13.95 -11.03 15.58
C GLU A 61 14.07 -11.73 16.93
N PHE A 62 14.36 -13.02 16.89
CA PHE A 62 14.56 -13.87 18.04
C PHE A 62 15.98 -14.39 18.08
N ASP A 63 16.57 -14.34 19.26
CA ASP A 63 17.81 -15.05 19.57
C ASP A 63 17.51 -16.10 20.65
N GLY A 64 17.43 -17.37 20.24
CA GLY A 64 17.16 -18.48 21.13
C GLY A 64 18.41 -18.87 21.88
N ARG A 65 18.41 -18.70 23.21
CA ARG A 65 19.51 -19.19 24.06
C ARG A 65 19.64 -20.70 23.97
N ALA A 66 20.84 -21.23 24.22
CA ALA A 66 21.09 -22.68 24.23
C ALA A 66 20.23 -23.43 25.28
N ALA A 67 19.94 -22.78 26.41
CA ALA A 67 19.12 -23.30 27.51
C ALA A 67 17.61 -22.96 27.38
N LEU A 68 17.09 -22.84 26.15
CA LEU A 68 15.68 -22.53 25.90
C LEU A 68 14.76 -23.70 26.28
N ASN A 69 13.69 -23.41 27.03
CA ASN A 69 12.63 -24.34 27.40
C ASN A 69 13.16 -25.69 27.90
N GLU A 70 14.10 -25.62 28.85
CA GLU A 70 14.69 -26.80 29.45
C GLU A 70 13.70 -27.56 30.33
N LYS A 71 13.68 -28.87 30.17
CA LYS A 71 13.10 -29.77 31.18
C LYS A 71 13.91 -29.70 32.47
N THR A 72 13.33 -30.20 33.56
CA THR A 72 14.03 -30.38 34.84
C THR A 72 15.29 -31.25 34.74
N THR A 73 15.42 -32.05 33.67
CA THR A 73 16.61 -32.85 33.36
C THR A 73 17.70 -32.09 32.60
N GLY A 74 17.54 -30.79 32.33
CA GLY A 74 18.48 -29.94 31.57
C GLY A 74 18.41 -30.14 30.04
N GLN A 75 17.40 -30.84 29.52
CA GLN A 75 17.22 -30.98 28.07
C GLN A 75 16.45 -29.77 27.53
N SER A 76 17.11 -28.95 26.71
CA SER A 76 16.48 -27.84 25.98
C SER A 76 15.51 -28.34 24.92
N LEU A 77 14.38 -27.64 24.76
CA LEU A 77 13.34 -27.96 23.79
C LEU A 77 13.06 -26.76 22.87
N SER A 78 12.54 -27.04 21.68
CA SER A 78 12.00 -25.97 20.85
C SER A 78 10.75 -25.38 21.49
N THR A 79 10.55 -24.08 21.30
CA THR A 79 9.38 -23.33 21.78
C THR A 79 8.62 -22.80 20.58
N VAL A 80 7.30 -22.99 20.57
CA VAL A 80 6.42 -22.29 19.64
C VAL A 80 6.07 -20.95 20.27
N VAL A 81 6.32 -19.86 19.55
CA VAL A 81 5.88 -18.50 19.90
C VAL A 81 4.73 -18.15 18.99
N ARG A 82 3.55 -17.93 19.58
CA ARG A 82 2.36 -17.47 18.86
C ARG A 82 2.21 -15.97 19.00
N PHE A 83 2.02 -15.32 17.87
CA PHE A 83 1.67 -13.92 17.74
C PHE A 83 0.18 -13.78 17.47
N TYR A 84 -0.43 -12.79 18.10
CA TYR A 84 -1.81 -12.42 17.88
C TYR A 84 -1.83 -10.98 17.39
N GLN A 85 -2.50 -10.73 16.27
CA GLN A 85 -2.93 -9.40 15.90
C GLN A 85 -4.36 -9.23 16.40
N LEU A 86 -4.58 -8.21 17.22
CA LEU A 86 -5.83 -8.00 17.94
C LEU A 86 -6.42 -6.63 17.61
N LYS A 87 -7.74 -6.53 17.60
CA LYS A 87 -8.45 -5.24 17.55
C LYS A 87 -8.33 -4.48 18.86
N ASP A 88 -8.36 -5.20 19.98
CA ASP A 88 -8.17 -4.68 21.33
C ASP A 88 -7.44 -5.75 22.18
N SER A 89 -6.49 -5.34 23.00
CA SER A 89 -5.70 -6.23 23.86
C SER A 89 -6.37 -6.58 25.18
N LYS A 90 -7.48 -5.92 25.54
CA LYS A 90 -8.13 -6.05 26.86
C LYS A 90 -8.49 -7.49 27.20
N THR A 91 -9.15 -8.21 26.29
CA THR A 91 -9.51 -9.62 26.50
C THR A 91 -8.27 -10.47 26.72
N PHE A 92 -7.24 -10.31 25.88
CA PHE A 92 -5.96 -11.01 26.02
C PHE A 92 -5.31 -10.78 27.39
N THR A 93 -5.30 -9.55 27.91
CA THR A 93 -4.69 -9.22 29.21
C THR A 93 -5.43 -9.82 30.41
N GLN A 94 -6.65 -10.29 30.23
CA GLN A 94 -7.47 -10.91 31.28
C GLN A 94 -7.41 -12.44 31.26
N LEU A 95 -6.87 -13.04 30.19
CA LEU A 95 -6.78 -14.48 30.04
C LEU A 95 -5.49 -15.02 30.66
N GLU A 96 -5.63 -16.12 31.39
CA GLU A 96 -4.48 -16.85 31.92
C GLU A 96 -3.77 -17.63 30.81
N TYR A 97 -2.48 -17.93 31.01
CA TYR A 97 -1.70 -18.71 30.04
C TYR A 97 -2.37 -20.04 29.67
N ALA A 98 -2.91 -20.76 30.65
CA ALA A 98 -3.59 -22.03 30.40
C ALA A 98 -4.86 -21.88 29.54
N GLN A 99 -5.52 -20.73 29.60
CA GLN A 99 -6.69 -20.44 28.77
C GLN A 99 -6.26 -20.17 27.33
N LEU A 100 -5.27 -19.30 27.13
CA LEU A 100 -4.70 -19.02 25.81
C LEU A 100 -4.12 -20.28 25.16
N GLN A 101 -3.37 -21.09 25.91
CA GLN A 101 -2.71 -22.29 25.38
C GLN A 101 -3.70 -23.35 24.86
N ASN A 102 -4.91 -23.42 25.43
CA ASN A 102 -5.87 -24.46 25.12
C ASN A 102 -7.02 -23.98 24.22
N ASN A 103 -7.45 -22.73 24.36
CA ASN A 103 -8.69 -22.23 23.76
C ASN A 103 -8.56 -20.77 23.26
N ASP A 104 -7.36 -20.30 22.91
CA ASP A 104 -7.11 -18.91 22.45
C ASP A 104 -8.11 -18.41 21.40
N LEU A 105 -8.33 -19.15 20.32
CA LEU A 105 -9.18 -18.71 19.21
C LEU A 105 -10.63 -18.46 19.66
N GLU A 106 -11.13 -19.33 20.54
CA GLU A 106 -12.49 -19.21 21.10
C GLU A 106 -12.58 -18.13 22.17
N LEU A 107 -11.51 -17.85 22.91
CA LEU A 107 -11.56 -16.87 24.01
C LEU A 107 -11.24 -15.44 23.56
N LEU A 108 -10.50 -15.28 22.47
CA LEU A 108 -10.21 -13.97 21.87
C LEU A 108 -11.31 -13.53 20.89
N GLU A 109 -12.12 -14.46 20.38
CA GLU A 109 -13.31 -14.23 19.55
C GLU A 109 -13.19 -13.07 18.54
N THR A 110 -13.95 -12.01 18.76
CA THR A 110 -14.10 -10.85 17.88
C THR A 110 -12.89 -9.94 17.88
N ASP A 111 -12.06 -10.04 18.91
CA ASP A 111 -10.84 -9.25 19.06
C ASP A 111 -9.70 -9.85 18.24
N LEU A 112 -9.74 -11.16 17.92
CA LEU A 112 -8.71 -11.81 17.12
C LEU A 112 -8.84 -11.44 15.63
N VAL A 113 -7.76 -10.91 15.06
CA VAL A 113 -7.67 -10.57 13.64
C VAL A 113 -6.86 -11.62 12.89
N ALA A 114 -5.67 -11.95 13.41
CA ALA A 114 -4.79 -12.94 12.80
C ALA A 114 -3.89 -13.62 13.84
N THR A 115 -3.43 -14.83 13.54
CA THR A 115 -2.40 -15.53 14.31
C THR A 115 -1.22 -15.91 13.43
N LYS A 116 -0.03 -15.94 14.03
CA LYS A 116 1.16 -16.48 13.38
C LYS A 116 2.08 -17.16 14.37
N ASP A 117 2.62 -18.31 13.98
CA ASP A 117 3.49 -19.12 14.83
C ASP A 117 4.93 -19.13 14.30
N VAL A 118 5.89 -19.04 15.22
CA VAL A 118 7.32 -19.23 14.96
C VAL A 118 7.86 -20.32 15.88
N VAL A 119 8.64 -21.25 15.33
CA VAL A 119 9.36 -22.25 16.13
C VAL A 119 10.75 -21.74 16.43
N LEU A 120 11.00 -21.38 17.69
CA LEU A 120 12.31 -20.99 18.18
C LEU A 120 13.05 -22.23 18.69
N ARG A 121 14.21 -22.52 18.09
CA ARG A 121 15.06 -23.65 18.49
C ARG A 121 16.12 -23.18 19.51
N PRO A 122 16.53 -24.04 20.45
CA PRO A 122 17.63 -23.71 21.36
C PRO A 122 18.92 -23.40 20.59
N GLY A 123 19.58 -22.30 20.95
CA GLY A 123 20.85 -21.86 20.35
C GLY A 123 20.73 -21.28 18.94
N ALA A 124 19.52 -21.07 18.42
CA ALA A 124 19.30 -20.60 17.06
C ALA A 124 18.49 -19.30 17.03
N ALA A 125 18.76 -18.49 16.02
CA ALA A 125 17.94 -17.33 15.70
C ALA A 125 16.72 -17.71 14.85
N ALA A 126 15.67 -16.90 14.93
CA ALA A 126 14.50 -16.95 14.05
C ALA A 126 13.97 -15.54 13.84
N SER A 127 13.27 -15.32 12.73
CA SER A 127 12.66 -14.02 12.45
C SER A 127 11.22 -14.17 11.97
N LEU A 128 10.45 -13.11 12.17
CA LEU A 128 9.10 -12.97 11.68
C LEU A 128 8.94 -11.61 11.02
N SER A 129 8.44 -11.60 9.79
CA SER A 129 8.07 -10.38 9.07
C SER A 129 6.68 -10.59 8.50
N GLU A 130 5.68 -9.98 9.12
CA GLU A 130 4.27 -10.15 8.75
C GLU A 130 3.61 -8.79 8.54
N PRO A 131 2.76 -8.65 7.52
CA PRO A 131 1.95 -7.45 7.39
C PRO A 131 1.02 -7.31 8.60
N MET A 132 0.84 -6.07 9.06
CA MET A 132 -0.21 -5.77 10.03
C MET A 132 -1.55 -5.70 9.30
N GLU A 133 -2.53 -6.41 9.81
CA GLU A 133 -3.91 -6.35 9.35
C GLU A 133 -4.50 -4.99 9.72
N LYS A 134 -5.36 -4.45 8.86
CA LYS A 134 -5.87 -3.07 8.98
C LYS A 134 -6.63 -2.82 10.28
N ASP A 135 -7.27 -3.86 10.80
CA ASP A 135 -8.09 -3.82 12.01
C ASP A 135 -7.29 -4.13 13.29
N ALA A 136 -5.97 -4.37 13.18
CA ALA A 136 -5.11 -4.62 14.33
C ALA A 136 -4.54 -3.31 14.89
N GLU A 137 -4.52 -3.19 16.21
CA GLU A 137 -4.02 -2.01 16.95
C GLU A 137 -2.70 -2.24 17.68
#